data_AF-A0A3B7LWC3-F1
#
_entry.id   AF-A0A3B7LWC3-F1
#
_cell.length_a   1.000
_cell.length_b   1.000
_cell.length_c   1.000
_cell.angle_alpha   90.00
_cell.angle_beta   90.00
_cell.angle_gamma   90.00
#
_symmetry.space_group_name_H-M   'P 1'
#
loop_
_entity.id
_entity.type
_entity.pdbx_description
1 polymer ?
#
loop_
_entity_poly.entity_id
_entity_poly.type
_entity_poly.pdbx_seq_one_letter_code
_entity_poly.pdbx_strand_id
1 'polypeptide(L)'
;MLQIGSGKLFTRDVEYHNKLKGVIYSNLHLMAEDHIETDTGSIEGTSTFHNSNVLIFTYTELIEALPDSDGPGFMASHGIASFISDFSAILSFALNCIASPSYSLIERLLSDEMGTSTHTVPNKVVNQTFDKVIYCQESHKQHLINFTRQLHGLNRKTFLTVMNAIRTYVTGIHRIADNFELAYTLLVASIESLAQEFDGHQATWNDYEEKKRRIIDEALTGAEEALAERVRNAILGIEHVSLGKRFQAFAINHIKPSFFREESDAVTHPITRFDLPTALSNAYLARSKYVHTSQKLPKPLDRDSGYSDTCRIDNKTWLTIQGLARLARHIITEFIMRQQTITSEPYNYNLERSNIMTVSLAPQYWIHIIDFSRGSGVKRFEGFLNQLAILWENDSNKPLSDLSHLLTELQTNFDRINIADKLAFLCLFIIYNRLVGERDRIENCLEFIGRYENLLIQPSSAVLVTRNILEMEIEWSIEDHHTCLMKYFKERDHKFSFRCPQLLESGMLLQLAERYRANNDLDKAKELVSLAVESYPEHQALRKFESEFISIQQPINCYSILLPPLNETPTEPTSE
;
A
#
# COMPACT_ATOMS: atom_id res chain seq x y z
N MET A 1 16.62 4.59 5.83
CA MET A 1 17.96 4.46 5.23
C MET A 1 19.10 4.34 6.26
N LEU A 2 18.96 4.93 7.45
CA LEU A 2 20.04 4.99 8.47
C LEU A 2 20.70 3.65 8.86
N GLN A 3 19.98 2.52 8.87
CA GLN A 3 20.58 1.20 9.12
C GLN A 3 21.26 0.57 7.89
N ILE A 4 20.81 0.92 6.68
CA ILE A 4 21.43 0.42 5.45
C ILE A 4 22.79 1.09 5.30
N GLY A 5 22.82 2.43 5.38
CA GLY A 5 24.04 3.22 5.22
C GLY A 5 25.07 3.05 6.34
N SER A 6 24.77 2.32 7.41
CA SER A 6 25.74 2.04 8.49
C SER A 6 26.50 0.72 8.31
N GLY A 7 26.17 -0.07 7.29
CA GLY A 7 26.75 -1.40 7.09
C GLY A 7 26.17 -2.51 7.94
N LYS A 8 25.22 -2.21 8.85
CA LYS A 8 24.60 -3.21 9.73
C LYS A 8 23.93 -4.36 8.98
N LEU A 9 23.35 -4.06 7.82
CA LEU A 9 22.55 -5.00 7.02
C LEU A 9 23.34 -5.72 5.92
N PHE A 10 24.65 -5.46 5.82
CA PHE A 10 25.45 -5.94 4.71
C PHE A 10 25.68 -7.45 4.81
N THR A 11 25.64 -8.09 3.65
CA THR A 11 26.00 -9.48 3.42
C THR A 11 27.45 -9.64 2.95
N ARG A 12 28.07 -8.55 2.49
CA ARG A 12 29.43 -8.45 1.96
C ARG A 12 30.20 -7.31 2.62
N ASP A 13 31.48 -7.23 2.31
CA ASP A 13 32.35 -6.18 2.81
C ASP A 13 31.97 -4.79 2.26
N VAL A 14 32.40 -3.75 2.97
CA VAL A 14 32.23 -2.35 2.58
C VAL A 14 33.23 -2.02 1.47
N GLU A 15 32.73 -1.52 0.34
CA GLU A 15 33.55 -1.10 -0.80
C GLU A 15 33.89 0.39 -0.73
N TYR A 16 32.90 1.24 -0.42
CA TYR A 16 33.06 2.70 -0.40
C TYR A 16 32.53 3.34 0.87
N HIS A 17 33.10 4.50 1.19
CA HIS A 17 32.68 5.39 2.27
C HIS A 17 32.39 6.77 1.68
N ASN A 18 31.20 7.31 1.95
CA ASN A 18 30.81 8.63 1.47
C ASN A 18 30.43 9.53 2.65
N LYS A 19 31.08 10.68 2.76
CA LYS A 19 30.79 11.67 3.83
C LYS A 19 29.76 12.67 3.31
N LEU A 20 28.54 12.53 3.76
CA LEU A 20 27.41 13.36 3.38
C LEU A 20 27.18 14.47 4.41
N LYS A 21 26.82 15.67 3.93
CA LYS A 21 26.43 16.80 4.77
C LYS A 21 25.09 17.37 4.33
N GLY A 22 24.26 17.67 5.31
CA GLY A 22 22.89 18.14 5.16
C GLY A 22 22.58 19.28 6.10
N VAL A 23 21.51 20.01 5.80
CA VAL A 23 21.01 21.08 6.65
C VAL A 23 19.66 20.67 7.24
N ILE A 24 19.52 20.85 8.56
CA ILE A 24 18.28 20.68 9.30
C ILE A 24 17.93 22.04 9.92
N TYR A 25 16.73 22.51 9.67
CA TYR A 25 16.18 23.70 10.31
C TYR A 25 15.41 23.27 11.56
N SER A 26 15.60 23.96 12.68
CA SER A 26 14.95 23.61 13.96
C SER A 26 14.79 24.80 14.91
N ASN A 27 13.84 24.72 15.84
CA ASN A 27 13.79 25.60 17.03
C ASN A 27 14.78 25.17 18.14
N LEU A 28 15.48 24.04 17.98
CA LEU A 28 16.53 23.61 18.90
C LEU A 28 17.78 24.50 18.74
N HIS A 29 18.33 24.97 19.85
CA HIS A 29 19.56 25.74 19.89
C HIS A 29 20.67 24.93 20.57
N LEU A 30 21.74 24.67 19.82
CA LEU A 30 23.00 24.11 20.31
C LEU A 30 23.94 25.28 20.65
N MET A 31 24.76 25.15 21.70
CA MET A 31 25.78 26.16 21.98
C MET A 31 26.84 26.16 20.87
N ALA A 32 27.55 27.28 20.67
CA ALA A 32 28.42 27.51 19.50
C ALA A 32 29.59 26.51 19.32
N GLU A 33 29.85 25.64 20.31
CA GLU A 33 30.89 24.60 20.29
C GLU A 33 30.29 23.19 20.51
N ASP A 34 28.97 23.07 20.61
CA ASP A 34 28.32 21.80 20.86
C ASP A 34 28.27 20.94 19.60
N HIS A 35 28.95 19.81 19.68
CA HIS A 35 28.89 18.71 18.72
C HIS A 35 28.20 17.51 19.38
N ILE A 36 27.14 16.99 18.76
CA ILE A 36 26.49 15.76 19.24
C ILE A 36 26.75 14.66 18.23
N GLU A 37 27.57 13.70 18.61
CA GLU A 37 27.88 12.51 17.82
C GLU A 37 26.95 11.35 18.21
N THR A 38 26.28 10.76 17.22
CA THR A 38 25.41 9.59 17.39
C THR A 38 25.80 8.47 16.43
N ASP A 39 25.38 7.24 16.73
CA ASP A 39 25.55 6.08 15.83
C ASP A 39 24.85 6.26 14.46
N THR A 40 23.97 7.26 14.35
CA THR A 40 23.20 7.58 13.14
C THR A 40 23.59 8.90 12.48
N GLY A 41 24.75 9.46 12.83
CA GLY A 41 25.28 10.73 12.31
C GLY A 41 25.52 11.76 13.40
N SER A 42 26.10 12.90 13.04
CA SER A 42 26.40 13.99 13.97
C SER A 42 25.69 15.27 13.61
N ILE A 43 25.40 16.09 14.63
CA ILE A 43 24.83 17.43 14.47
C ILE A 43 25.69 18.49 15.14
N GLU A 44 25.82 19.62 14.46
CA GLU A 44 26.56 20.80 14.90
C GLU A 44 25.69 22.06 14.75
N GLY A 45 25.78 22.96 15.74
CA GLY A 45 25.14 24.26 15.69
C GLY A 45 25.89 25.22 14.76
N THR A 46 25.15 26.12 14.11
CA THR A 46 25.76 27.26 13.39
C THR A 46 25.79 28.49 14.30
N SER A 47 26.73 29.40 14.07
CA SER A 47 26.87 30.65 14.83
C SER A 47 25.80 31.71 14.50
N THR A 48 24.85 31.40 13.63
CA THR A 48 23.76 32.29 13.20
C THR A 48 22.60 32.31 14.18
N PHE A 49 22.36 33.46 14.82
CA PHE A 49 21.20 33.72 15.69
C PHE A 49 19.99 34.18 14.87
N HIS A 50 19.12 33.26 14.45
CA HIS A 50 17.81 33.54 13.88
C HIS A 50 16.72 32.68 14.57
N ASN A 51 15.44 33.04 14.41
CA ASN A 51 14.30 32.29 15.00
C ASN A 51 14.23 30.81 14.55
N SER A 52 14.83 30.48 13.42
CA SER A 52 15.02 29.11 12.93
C SER A 52 16.52 28.81 12.90
N ASN A 53 17.00 28.03 13.88
CA ASN A 53 18.40 27.64 13.93
C ASN A 53 18.70 26.66 12.80
N VAL A 54 19.89 26.80 12.24
CA VAL A 54 20.44 25.91 11.23
C VAL A 54 21.37 24.93 11.94
N LEU A 55 21.07 23.64 11.83
CA LEU A 55 21.89 22.53 12.31
C LEU A 55 22.53 21.85 11.10
N ILE A 56 23.85 21.62 11.17
CA ILE A 56 24.58 20.87 10.15
C ILE A 56 24.54 19.40 10.54
N PHE A 57 23.92 18.56 9.72
CA PHE A 57 23.90 17.11 9.88
C PHE A 57 24.99 16.48 9.02
N THR A 58 25.89 15.70 9.63
CA THR A 58 26.92 14.95 8.92
C THR A 58 26.68 13.45 9.10
N TYR A 59 26.76 12.69 8.02
CA TYR A 59 26.59 11.23 8.04
C TYR A 59 27.63 10.56 7.14
N THR A 60 28.24 9.49 7.64
CA THR A 60 29.15 8.66 6.84
C THR A 60 28.36 7.45 6.33
N GLU A 61 28.03 7.47 5.05
CA GLU A 61 27.39 6.37 4.35
C GLU A 61 28.43 5.32 3.96
N LEU A 62 28.21 4.08 4.41
CA LEU A 62 28.92 2.89 3.94
C LEU A 62 28.16 2.31 2.73
N ILE A 63 28.89 1.83 1.74
CA ILE A 63 28.33 1.21 0.52
C ILE A 63 28.88 -0.22 0.42
N GLU A 64 27.97 -1.21 0.39
CA GLU A 64 28.29 -2.63 0.27
C GLU A 64 28.85 -2.97 -1.12
N ALA A 65 29.82 -3.87 -1.17
CA ALA A 65 30.33 -4.41 -2.42
C ALA A 65 29.23 -5.10 -3.24
N LEU A 66 29.26 -4.89 -4.55
CA LEU A 66 28.34 -5.59 -5.47
C LEU A 66 28.71 -7.06 -5.63
N PRO A 67 27.74 -7.95 -5.95
CA PRO A 67 28.07 -9.28 -6.44
C PRO A 67 28.84 -9.18 -7.77
N ASP A 68 29.84 -10.06 -7.98
CA ASP A 68 30.58 -10.17 -9.25
C ASP A 68 29.69 -10.38 -10.49
N SER A 69 28.41 -10.79 -10.29
CA SER A 69 27.41 -11.00 -11.33
C SER A 69 26.63 -9.75 -11.74
N ASP A 70 26.60 -8.70 -10.91
CA ASP A 70 25.99 -7.42 -11.26
C ASP A 70 27.07 -6.62 -11.98
N GLY A 71 27.01 -6.59 -13.32
CA GLY A 71 28.08 -6.11 -14.21
C GLY A 71 28.71 -4.74 -13.85
N PRO A 72 29.84 -4.39 -14.49
CA PRO A 72 30.65 -3.23 -14.10
C PRO A 72 29.85 -1.91 -14.17
N GLY A 73 29.89 -1.12 -13.10
CA GLY A 73 29.49 0.29 -13.11
C GLY A 73 28.29 0.71 -12.24
N PHE A 74 27.73 -0.15 -11.39
CA PHE A 74 26.69 0.27 -10.45
C PHE A 74 27.29 0.93 -9.19
N MET A 75 27.21 2.25 -9.08
CA MET A 75 27.50 2.97 -7.83
C MET A 75 26.26 3.75 -7.44
N ALA A 76 25.59 3.34 -6.36
CA ALA A 76 24.38 3.98 -5.87
C ALA A 76 24.64 4.58 -4.48
N SER A 77 25.10 5.82 -4.42
CA SER A 77 24.94 6.61 -3.19
C SER A 77 23.47 6.99 -3.05
N HIS A 78 22.92 6.87 -1.85
CA HIS A 78 21.51 7.17 -1.59
C HIS A 78 21.25 8.68 -1.44
N GLY A 79 22.30 9.49 -1.42
CA GLY A 79 22.24 10.93 -1.22
C GLY A 79 21.78 11.31 0.18
N ILE A 80 22.07 12.55 0.59
CA ILE A 80 21.82 12.97 1.97
C ILE A 80 20.33 13.14 2.30
N ALA A 81 19.47 13.37 1.30
CA ALA A 81 18.04 13.65 1.49
C ALA A 81 17.31 12.54 2.29
N SER A 82 17.57 11.28 1.96
CA SER A 82 16.95 10.14 2.64
C SER A 82 17.38 10.01 4.10
N PHE A 83 18.63 10.35 4.42
CA PHE A 83 19.15 10.30 5.79
C PHE A 83 18.72 11.51 6.62
N ILE A 84 18.74 12.71 6.04
CA ILE A 84 18.29 13.94 6.74
C ILE A 84 16.83 13.80 7.16
N SER A 85 15.95 13.30 6.28
CA SER A 85 14.53 13.16 6.59
C SER A 85 14.29 12.22 7.77
N ASP A 86 14.97 11.05 7.78
CA ASP A 86 14.91 10.08 8.88
C ASP A 86 15.41 10.70 10.19
N PHE A 87 16.58 11.34 10.13
CA PHE A 87 17.20 11.93 11.31
C PHE A 87 16.40 13.14 11.84
N SER A 88 15.80 13.95 10.97
CA SER A 88 14.94 15.08 11.38
C SER A 88 13.71 14.60 12.15
N ALA A 89 13.10 13.49 11.73
CA ALA A 89 11.99 12.88 12.47
C ALA A 89 12.44 12.34 13.83
N ILE A 90 13.59 11.67 13.89
CA ILE A 90 14.19 11.19 15.14
C ILE A 90 14.47 12.36 16.09
N LEU A 91 15.11 13.43 15.59
CA LEU A 91 15.45 14.61 16.37
C LEU A 91 14.21 15.29 16.95
N SER A 92 13.19 15.52 16.10
CA SER A 92 11.91 16.11 16.51
C SER A 92 11.23 15.29 17.61
N PHE A 93 11.21 13.97 17.43
CA PHE A 93 10.59 13.05 18.38
C PHE A 93 11.36 12.95 19.70
N ALA A 94 12.67 12.73 19.63
CA ALA A 94 13.51 12.47 20.79
C ALA A 94 13.67 13.71 21.67
N LEU A 95 13.81 14.90 21.09
CA LEU A 95 14.05 16.13 21.85
C LEU A 95 12.81 17.01 22.05
N ASN A 96 11.65 16.55 21.58
CA ASN A 96 10.40 17.31 21.64
C ASN A 96 10.56 18.70 21.02
N CYS A 97 11.18 18.77 19.84
CA CYS A 97 11.40 19.98 19.06
C CYS A 97 10.80 19.83 17.66
N ILE A 98 10.80 20.88 16.85
CA ILE A 98 10.52 20.76 15.41
C ILE A 98 11.87 20.74 14.69
N ALA A 99 12.12 19.70 13.89
CA ALA A 99 13.27 19.61 13.01
C ALA A 99 12.84 19.15 11.62
N SER A 100 13.30 19.84 10.58
CA SER A 100 12.96 19.52 9.19
C SER A 100 14.04 19.98 8.21
N PRO A 101 14.24 19.26 7.09
CA PRO A 101 15.02 19.80 5.97
C PRO A 101 14.35 21.00 5.28
N SER A 102 13.05 21.24 5.52
CA SER A 102 12.29 22.32 4.88
C SER A 102 12.21 23.55 5.78
N TYR A 103 12.83 24.65 5.34
CA TYR A 103 12.74 25.95 6.01
C TYR A 103 11.30 26.46 6.12
N SER A 104 10.54 26.42 5.02
CA SER A 104 9.16 26.91 4.98
C SER A 104 8.23 26.14 5.91
N LEU A 105 8.49 24.86 6.15
CA LEU A 105 7.74 24.09 7.14
C LEU A 105 8.00 24.61 8.57
N ILE A 106 9.27 24.84 8.93
CA ILE A 106 9.64 25.35 10.26
C ILE A 106 9.04 26.73 10.50
N GLU A 107 9.17 27.64 9.53
CA GLU A 107 8.64 28.99 9.63
C GLU A 107 7.13 28.98 9.90
N ARG A 108 6.39 28.15 9.17
CA ARG A 108 4.94 28.00 9.35
C ARG A 108 4.54 27.37 10.69
N LEU A 109 5.32 26.39 11.19
CA LEU A 109 4.99 25.70 12.44
C LEU A 109 5.32 26.54 13.68
N LEU A 110 6.30 27.43 13.58
CA LEU A 110 6.74 28.31 14.67
C LEU A 110 6.19 29.74 14.56
N SER A 111 5.36 30.02 13.55
CA SER A 111 4.69 31.30 13.42
C SER A 111 3.58 31.44 14.48
N ASP A 112 3.23 32.69 14.80
CA ASP A 112 2.09 32.99 15.65
C ASP A 112 0.77 33.06 14.83
N GLU A 113 0.74 32.42 13.66
CA GLU A 113 -0.41 32.41 12.76
C GLU A 113 -1.36 31.24 13.06
N MET A 114 -2.66 31.47 12.91
CA MET A 114 -3.67 30.41 12.98
C MET A 114 -3.74 29.70 11.63
N GLY A 115 -3.89 28.38 11.65
CA GLY A 115 -4.11 27.60 10.45
C GLY A 115 -5.50 27.82 9.86
N THR A 116 -5.67 27.30 8.65
CA THR A 116 -6.91 27.46 7.86
C THR A 116 -8.13 26.81 8.50
N SER A 117 -7.95 25.72 9.24
CA SER A 117 -9.02 25.00 9.94
C SER A 117 -8.83 24.89 11.45
N THR A 118 -7.86 25.61 12.03
CA THR A 118 -7.59 25.59 13.47
C THR A 118 -8.08 26.87 14.14
N HIS A 119 -8.49 26.74 15.40
CA HIS A 119 -9.00 27.86 16.19
C HIS A 119 -7.96 28.41 17.18
N THR A 120 -6.74 27.89 17.16
CA THR A 120 -5.66 28.25 18.09
C THR A 120 -4.30 28.02 17.44
N VAL A 121 -3.32 28.85 17.78
CA VAL A 121 -1.92 28.70 17.39
C VAL A 121 -1.30 27.42 17.98
N PRO A 122 -0.38 26.73 17.26
CA PRO A 122 0.20 25.46 17.71
C PRO A 122 0.86 25.51 19.09
N ASN A 123 1.53 26.62 19.38
CA ASN A 123 2.25 26.83 20.64
C ASN A 123 1.36 26.88 21.88
N LYS A 124 0.04 27.04 21.74
CA LYS A 124 -0.92 26.93 22.86
C LYS A 124 -1.53 25.55 23.00
N VAL A 125 -1.36 24.69 21.99
CA VAL A 125 -1.94 23.34 21.99
C VAL A 125 -0.98 22.34 22.62
N VAL A 126 0.30 22.38 22.25
CA VAL A 126 1.33 21.48 22.76
C VAL A 126 2.48 22.27 23.38
N ASN A 127 2.80 21.96 24.63
CA ASN A 127 3.85 22.63 25.38
C ASN A 127 5.23 22.23 24.84
N GLN A 128 6.19 23.16 24.87
CA GLN A 128 7.59 23.01 24.48
C GLN A 128 7.85 22.80 22.98
N THR A 129 7.10 21.92 22.31
CA THR A 129 7.40 21.51 20.93
C THR A 129 7.45 22.67 19.94
N PHE A 130 6.51 23.62 20.08
CA PHE A 130 6.37 24.80 19.22
C PHE A 130 6.94 26.08 19.85
N ASP A 131 7.71 25.95 20.93
CA ASP A 131 8.40 27.10 21.52
C ASP A 131 9.38 27.68 20.49
N LYS A 132 9.51 29.00 20.44
CA LYS A 132 10.37 29.67 19.45
C LYS A 132 11.83 29.26 19.58
N VAL A 133 12.29 28.98 20.80
CA VAL A 133 13.66 28.56 21.08
C VAL A 133 13.66 27.50 22.19
N ILE A 134 14.28 26.35 21.90
CA ILE A 134 14.52 25.28 22.88
C ILE A 134 16.03 25.15 23.06
N TYR A 135 16.54 25.48 24.25
CA TYR A 135 17.96 25.32 24.55
C TYR A 135 18.31 23.86 24.82
N CYS A 136 19.28 23.33 24.07
CA CYS A 136 19.79 21.98 24.29
C CYS A 136 20.63 21.93 25.57
N GLN A 137 20.19 21.11 26.53
CA GLN A 137 20.90 20.87 27.78
C GLN A 137 21.69 19.57 27.66
N GLU A 138 22.65 19.35 28.57
CA GLU A 138 23.45 18.12 28.56
C GLU A 138 22.58 16.85 28.70
N SER A 139 21.50 16.91 29.48
CA SER A 139 20.50 15.84 29.58
C SER A 139 19.84 15.52 28.23
N HIS A 140 19.55 16.53 27.42
CA HIS A 140 19.00 16.36 26.07
C HIS A 140 20.01 15.65 25.14
N LYS A 141 21.29 16.03 25.20
CA LYS A 141 22.35 15.38 24.40
C LYS A 141 22.48 13.90 24.75
N GLN A 142 22.60 13.58 26.03
CA GLN A 142 22.71 12.19 26.49
C GLN A 142 21.46 11.36 26.15
N HIS A 143 20.28 11.97 26.25
CA HIS A 143 19.04 11.32 25.84
C HIS A 143 19.05 10.98 24.35
N LEU A 144 19.41 11.94 23.48
CA LEU A 144 19.46 11.72 22.04
C LEU A 144 20.45 10.60 21.68
N ILE A 145 21.67 10.65 22.22
CA ILE A 145 22.72 9.64 21.98
C ILE A 145 22.22 8.24 22.34
N ASN A 146 21.64 8.08 23.54
CA ASN A 146 21.13 6.79 23.99
C ASN A 146 19.93 6.32 23.17
N PHE A 147 19.02 7.23 22.82
CA PHE A 147 17.85 6.95 21.99
C PHE A 147 18.26 6.47 20.60
N THR A 148 19.18 7.18 19.92
CA THR A 148 19.66 6.81 18.59
C THR A 148 20.42 5.50 18.58
N ARG A 149 21.24 5.23 19.61
CA ARG A 149 21.95 3.95 19.76
C ARG A 149 20.97 2.79 19.86
N GLN A 150 19.98 2.90 20.74
CA GLN A 150 18.97 1.87 20.93
C GLN A 150 18.14 1.66 19.66
N LEU A 151 17.69 2.75 19.02
CA LEU A 151 16.93 2.72 17.78
C LEU A 151 17.73 2.07 16.63
N HIS A 152 19.00 2.44 16.47
CA HIS A 152 19.90 1.86 15.48
C HIS A 152 20.09 0.35 15.70
N GLY A 153 20.20 -0.04 16.97
CA GLY A 153 20.38 -1.41 17.42
C GLY A 153 19.20 -2.35 17.14
N LEU A 154 17.99 -1.86 16.88
CA LEU A 154 16.82 -2.72 16.61
C LEU A 154 17.01 -3.63 15.38
N ASN A 155 16.37 -4.80 15.35
CA ASN A 155 16.31 -5.61 14.12
C ASN A 155 15.58 -4.86 13.00
N ARG A 156 15.74 -5.27 11.74
CA ARG A 156 15.24 -4.54 10.57
C ARG A 156 13.72 -4.35 10.61
N LYS A 157 12.98 -5.42 10.91
CA LYS A 157 11.50 -5.38 10.97
C LYS A 157 11.02 -4.37 12.03
N THR A 158 11.58 -4.46 13.23
CA THR A 158 11.23 -3.57 14.36
C THR A 158 11.65 -2.14 14.07
N PHE A 159 12.84 -1.91 13.50
CA PHE A 159 13.31 -0.59 13.11
C PHE A 159 12.36 0.10 12.12
N LEU A 160 11.95 -0.61 11.05
CA LEU A 160 11.04 -0.06 10.04
C LEU A 160 9.70 0.35 10.65
N THR A 161 9.13 -0.50 11.51
CA THR A 161 7.84 -0.22 12.16
C THR A 161 7.94 0.94 13.14
N VAL A 162 9.01 1.00 13.94
CA VAL A 162 9.28 2.10 14.87
C VAL A 162 9.51 3.41 14.14
N MET A 163 10.31 3.42 13.07
CA MET A 163 10.51 4.61 12.26
C MET A 163 9.21 5.10 11.63
N ASN A 164 8.33 4.18 11.21
CA ASN A 164 7.00 4.55 10.74
C ASN A 164 6.15 5.18 11.85
N ALA A 165 6.17 4.62 13.07
CA ALA A 165 5.49 5.19 14.23
C ALA A 165 6.01 6.60 14.58
N ILE A 166 7.35 6.79 14.61
CA ILE A 166 8.00 8.09 14.85
C ILE A 166 7.58 9.11 13.78
N ARG A 167 7.66 8.76 12.49
CA ARG A 167 7.25 9.65 11.40
C ARG A 167 5.76 9.99 11.47
N THR A 168 4.92 9.02 11.82
CA THR A 168 3.47 9.22 11.99
C THR A 168 3.19 10.18 13.14
N TYR A 169 3.87 10.01 14.28
CA TYR A 169 3.80 10.92 15.42
C TYR A 169 4.21 12.35 15.01
N VAL A 170 5.39 12.51 14.41
CA VAL A 170 5.94 13.82 14.01
C VAL A 170 5.03 14.49 12.97
N THR A 171 4.48 13.73 12.03
CA THR A 171 3.49 14.24 11.08
C THR A 171 2.21 14.67 11.79
N GLY A 172 1.76 13.90 12.79
CA GLY A 172 0.63 14.29 13.65
C GLY A 172 0.87 15.63 14.36
N ILE A 173 2.05 15.82 14.95
CA ILE A 173 2.48 17.10 15.53
C ILE A 173 2.45 18.21 14.48
N HIS A 174 3.05 18.01 13.30
CA HIS A 174 3.05 19.04 12.24
C HIS A 174 1.63 19.40 11.76
N ARG A 175 0.68 18.47 11.85
CA ARG A 175 -0.72 18.72 11.46
C ARG A 175 -1.50 19.51 12.50
N ILE A 176 -0.99 19.69 13.71
CA ILE A 176 -1.60 20.59 14.70
C ILE A 176 -1.74 22.01 14.14
N ALA A 177 -0.82 22.45 13.28
CA ALA A 177 -0.96 23.76 12.64
C ALA A 177 -2.17 23.87 11.71
N ASP A 178 -2.59 22.77 11.07
CA ASP A 178 -3.58 22.83 9.99
C ASP A 178 -4.92 22.19 10.38
N ASN A 179 -4.91 21.05 11.09
CA ASN A 179 -6.08 20.20 11.29
C ASN A 179 -5.92 19.35 12.57
N PHE A 180 -6.70 19.67 13.60
CA PHE A 180 -6.66 18.99 14.89
C PHE A 180 -7.20 17.55 14.82
N GLU A 181 -8.24 17.27 14.02
CA GLU A 181 -8.78 15.92 13.83
C GLU A 181 -7.74 14.95 13.26
N LEU A 182 -7.02 15.40 12.22
CA LEU A 182 -5.98 14.63 11.58
C LEU A 182 -4.77 14.46 12.50
N ALA A 183 -4.36 15.52 13.20
CA ALA A 183 -3.30 15.45 14.20
C ALA A 183 -3.60 14.40 15.27
N TYR A 184 -4.80 14.46 15.86
CA TYR A 184 -5.26 13.51 16.86
C TYR A 184 -5.28 12.07 16.32
N THR A 185 -5.80 11.89 15.11
CA THR A 185 -5.86 10.59 14.42
C THR A 185 -4.46 10.01 14.20
N LEU A 186 -3.51 10.83 13.75
CA LEU A 186 -2.13 10.39 13.51
C LEU A 186 -1.40 10.05 14.81
N LEU A 187 -1.64 10.78 15.89
CA LEU A 187 -1.08 10.44 17.20
C LEU A 187 -1.59 9.08 17.69
N VAL A 188 -2.89 8.79 17.57
CA VAL A 188 -3.43 7.44 17.86
C VAL A 188 -2.81 6.38 16.93
N ALA A 189 -2.75 6.67 15.62
CA ALA A 189 -2.22 5.75 14.63
C ALA A 189 -0.75 5.39 14.86
N SER A 190 0.06 6.33 15.41
CA SER A 190 1.47 6.08 15.72
C SER A 190 1.68 4.97 16.77
N ILE A 191 0.76 4.85 17.73
CA ILE A 191 0.76 3.77 18.72
C ILE A 191 0.09 2.52 18.12
N GLU A 192 -1.02 2.70 17.38
CA GLU A 192 -1.77 1.59 16.76
C GLU A 192 -0.88 0.78 15.80
N SER A 193 -0.01 1.42 15.02
CA SER A 193 0.91 0.71 14.12
C SER A 193 1.89 -0.20 14.86
N LEU A 194 2.31 0.17 16.07
CA LEU A 194 3.14 -0.70 16.92
C LEU A 194 2.32 -1.81 17.55
N ALA A 195 1.12 -1.51 18.04
CA ALA A 195 0.22 -2.50 18.63
C ALA A 195 -0.14 -3.60 17.62
N GLN A 196 -0.46 -3.23 16.37
CA GLN A 196 -0.83 -4.20 15.35
C GLN A 196 0.28 -5.23 15.05
N GLU A 197 1.54 -4.81 15.06
CA GLU A 197 2.70 -5.64 14.73
C GLU A 197 3.33 -6.36 15.95
N PHE A 198 3.23 -5.79 17.16
CA PHE A 198 4.03 -6.21 18.33
C PHE A 198 3.25 -6.45 19.63
N ASP A 199 1.91 -6.43 19.62
CA ASP A 199 1.16 -6.67 20.86
C ASP A 199 1.15 -8.13 21.33
N GLY A 200 1.58 -9.07 20.49
CA GLY A 200 1.62 -10.50 20.82
C GLY A 200 0.25 -11.08 21.20
N HIS A 201 -0.84 -10.34 20.97
CA HIS A 201 -2.17 -10.69 21.47
C HIS A 201 -2.86 -11.61 20.47
N GLN A 202 -3.10 -12.87 20.86
CA GLN A 202 -4.06 -13.73 20.18
C GLN A 202 -5.46 -13.40 20.71
N ALA A 203 -6.31 -12.82 19.86
CA ALA A 203 -7.68 -12.51 20.21
C ALA A 203 -8.40 -13.79 20.65
N THR A 204 -9.01 -13.78 21.83
CA THR A 204 -9.80 -14.89 22.35
C THR A 204 -11.28 -14.66 22.03
N TRP A 205 -12.09 -15.73 22.01
CA TRP A 205 -13.53 -15.61 21.75
C TRP A 205 -14.26 -14.71 22.76
N ASN A 206 -13.71 -14.60 23.98
CA ASN A 206 -14.23 -13.69 25.01
C ASN A 206 -13.93 -12.21 24.75
N ASP A 207 -12.96 -11.91 23.88
CA ASP A 207 -12.67 -10.55 23.47
C ASP A 207 -13.71 -9.99 22.49
N TYR A 208 -14.51 -10.88 21.90
CA TYR A 208 -15.55 -10.56 20.92
C TYR A 208 -16.74 -9.84 21.55
N GLU A 209 -17.42 -8.99 20.77
CA GLU A 209 -18.57 -8.22 21.26
C GLU A 209 -19.67 -9.16 21.74
N GLU A 210 -20.08 -9.04 23.01
CA GLU A 210 -20.97 -9.99 23.67
C GLU A 210 -22.28 -10.23 22.90
N LYS A 211 -22.85 -9.17 22.32
CA LYS A 211 -24.08 -9.25 21.53
C LYS A 211 -23.90 -10.11 20.27
N LYS A 212 -22.78 -9.94 19.56
CA LYS A 212 -22.47 -10.73 18.35
C LYS A 212 -22.07 -12.16 18.72
N ARG A 213 -21.30 -12.32 19.79
CA ARG A 213 -20.88 -13.62 20.34
C ARG A 213 -22.08 -14.52 20.61
N ARG A 214 -23.11 -13.99 21.28
CA ARG A 214 -24.33 -14.75 21.59
C ARG A 214 -25.06 -15.24 20.34
N ILE A 215 -25.18 -14.40 19.31
CA ILE A 215 -25.84 -14.78 18.04
C ILE A 215 -25.08 -15.92 17.35
N ILE A 216 -23.75 -15.86 17.35
CA ILE A 216 -22.91 -16.86 16.68
C ILE A 216 -22.87 -18.16 17.49
N ASP A 217 -22.73 -18.09 18.82
CA ASP A 217 -22.78 -19.28 19.68
C ASP A 217 -24.15 -19.97 19.60
N GLU A 218 -25.24 -19.20 19.48
CA GLU A 218 -26.57 -19.73 19.24
C GLU A 218 -26.66 -20.43 17.87
N ALA A 219 -26.10 -19.83 16.81
CA ALA A 219 -26.05 -20.45 15.48
C ALA A 219 -25.14 -21.70 15.40
N LEU A 220 -24.14 -21.80 16.29
CA LEU A 220 -23.25 -22.95 16.42
C LEU A 220 -23.80 -24.04 17.35
N THR A 221 -24.99 -23.85 17.94
CA THR A 221 -25.58 -24.83 18.85
C THR A 221 -25.91 -26.13 18.11
N GLY A 222 -25.29 -27.24 18.54
CA GLY A 222 -25.42 -28.56 17.91
C GLY A 222 -24.34 -28.89 16.87
N ALA A 223 -23.40 -27.97 16.59
CA ALA A 223 -22.21 -28.27 15.82
C ALA A 223 -21.18 -29.06 16.66
N GLU A 224 -20.32 -29.83 16.00
CA GLU A 224 -19.17 -30.46 16.63
C GLU A 224 -18.21 -29.38 17.17
N GLU A 225 -17.69 -29.54 18.40
CA GLU A 225 -16.88 -28.51 19.06
C GLU A 225 -15.65 -28.10 18.23
N ALA A 226 -15.02 -29.06 17.54
CA ALA A 226 -13.90 -28.80 16.65
C ALA A 226 -14.28 -27.89 15.46
N LEU A 227 -15.51 -28.01 14.94
CA LEU A 227 -16.02 -27.14 13.89
C LEU A 227 -16.40 -25.76 14.46
N ALA A 228 -17.02 -25.73 15.64
CA ALA A 228 -17.36 -24.50 16.34
C ALA A 228 -16.12 -23.66 16.66
N GLU A 229 -15.05 -24.26 17.20
CA GLU A 229 -13.78 -23.59 17.43
C GLU A 229 -13.14 -23.09 16.13
N ARG A 230 -13.20 -23.87 15.04
CA ARG A 230 -12.70 -23.42 13.73
C ARG A 230 -13.44 -22.19 13.21
N VAL A 231 -14.77 -22.15 13.37
CA VAL A 231 -15.58 -21.00 12.96
C VAL A 231 -15.29 -19.79 13.84
N ARG A 232 -15.21 -19.96 15.17
CA ARG A 232 -14.82 -18.89 16.11
C ARG A 232 -13.44 -18.32 15.77
N ASN A 233 -12.46 -19.18 15.52
CA ASN A 233 -11.10 -18.78 15.14
C ASN A 233 -11.05 -18.10 13.77
N ALA A 234 -11.85 -18.55 12.80
CA ALA A 234 -11.96 -17.89 11.49
C ALA A 234 -12.55 -16.48 11.62
N ILE A 235 -13.58 -16.30 12.45
CA ILE A 235 -14.20 -14.99 12.69
C ILE A 235 -13.24 -14.05 13.45
N LEU A 236 -12.54 -14.57 14.46
CA LEU A 236 -11.49 -13.83 15.17
C LEU A 236 -10.34 -13.41 14.24
N GLY A 237 -10.06 -14.21 13.19
CA GLY A 237 -9.07 -13.88 12.17
C GLY A 237 -9.51 -12.80 11.17
N ILE A 238 -10.81 -12.51 11.07
CA ILE A 238 -11.37 -11.58 10.08
C ILE A 238 -11.76 -10.22 10.70
N GLU A 239 -12.17 -10.19 11.97
CA GLU A 239 -12.80 -8.98 12.53
C GLU A 239 -11.84 -8.02 13.25
N HIS A 240 -11.88 -6.76 12.82
CA HIS A 240 -11.19 -5.60 13.41
C HIS A 240 -11.63 -5.25 14.85
N VAL A 241 -12.59 -5.98 15.45
CA VAL A 241 -13.17 -5.71 16.79
C VAL A 241 -12.16 -5.84 17.93
N SER A 242 -11.03 -6.52 17.71
CA SER A 242 -9.93 -6.59 18.68
C SER A 242 -9.00 -5.37 18.66
N LEU A 243 -8.97 -4.55 17.58
CA LEU A 243 -7.93 -3.53 17.40
C LEU A 243 -7.94 -2.45 18.49
N GLY A 244 -9.11 -1.97 18.91
CA GLY A 244 -9.22 -0.97 19.98
C GLY A 244 -8.77 -1.50 21.34
N LYS A 245 -9.07 -2.77 21.65
CA LYS A 245 -8.61 -3.44 22.88
C LYS A 245 -7.11 -3.74 22.84
N ARG A 246 -6.62 -4.22 21.69
CA ARG A 246 -5.20 -4.46 21.39
C ARG A 246 -4.37 -3.18 21.55
N PHE A 247 -4.83 -2.08 20.96
CA PHE A 247 -4.27 -0.74 21.14
C PHE A 247 -4.20 -0.34 22.62
N GLN A 248 -5.29 -0.50 23.36
CA GLN A 248 -5.35 -0.15 24.78
C GLN A 248 -4.40 -1.00 25.62
N ALA A 249 -4.41 -2.32 25.43
CA ALA A 249 -3.55 -3.26 26.15
C ALA A 249 -2.07 -2.99 25.86
N PHE A 250 -1.72 -2.78 24.59
CA PHE A 250 -0.38 -2.40 24.18
C PHE A 250 0.09 -1.11 24.84
N ALA A 251 -0.75 -0.06 24.80
CA ALA A 251 -0.45 1.22 25.42
C ALA A 251 -0.20 1.08 26.93
N ILE A 252 -1.09 0.39 27.66
CA ILE A 252 -0.95 0.19 29.11
C ILE A 252 0.32 -0.61 29.46
N ASN A 253 0.68 -1.61 28.66
CA ASN A 253 1.87 -2.43 28.89
C ASN A 253 3.18 -1.62 28.76
N HIS A 254 3.18 -0.57 27.94
CA HIS A 254 4.35 0.26 27.64
C HIS A 254 4.37 1.59 28.40
N ILE A 255 3.66 1.68 29.53
CA ILE A 255 3.72 2.84 30.42
C ILE A 255 4.51 2.48 31.68
N LYS A 256 5.58 3.24 31.94
CA LYS A 256 6.36 3.14 33.18
C LYS A 256 5.68 3.86 34.34
N PRO A 257 5.97 3.48 35.60
CA PRO A 257 5.54 4.25 36.76
C PRO A 257 5.97 5.72 36.74
N SER A 258 7.09 6.05 36.07
CA SER A 258 7.59 7.42 35.93
C SER A 258 6.65 8.36 35.19
N PHE A 259 5.84 7.82 34.27
CA PHE A 259 4.84 8.58 33.52
C PHE A 259 3.85 9.31 34.43
N PHE A 260 3.47 8.68 35.54
CA PHE A 260 2.51 9.20 36.53
C PHE A 260 3.19 9.93 37.71
N ARG A 261 4.52 10.05 37.69
CA ARG A 261 5.33 10.61 38.78
C ARG A 261 6.21 11.74 38.23
N GLU A 262 7.51 11.49 38.03
CA GLU A 262 8.49 12.50 37.65
C GLU A 262 8.12 13.20 36.33
N GLU A 263 7.53 12.47 35.38
CA GLU A 263 7.09 13.03 34.09
C GLU A 263 5.78 13.85 34.19
N SER A 264 5.11 13.83 35.35
CA SER A 264 3.86 14.57 35.61
C SER A 264 4.06 15.80 36.49
N ASP A 265 5.25 16.05 37.04
CA ASP A 265 5.52 17.14 38.00
C ASP A 265 5.18 18.53 37.45
N ALA A 266 5.42 18.76 36.15
CA ALA A 266 5.16 20.03 35.45
C ALA A 266 3.92 19.98 34.53
N VAL A 267 3.09 18.93 34.64
CA VAL A 267 1.96 18.70 33.73
C VAL A 267 0.65 19.21 34.32
N THR A 268 -0.13 19.92 33.52
CA THR A 268 -1.47 20.41 33.91
C THR A 268 -2.50 19.27 33.78
N HIS A 269 -3.21 18.95 34.87
CA HIS A 269 -4.21 17.87 34.95
C HIS A 269 -3.78 16.52 34.31
N PRO A 270 -2.69 15.90 34.80
CA PRO A 270 -2.18 14.64 34.26
C PRO A 270 -3.24 13.53 34.36
N ILE A 271 -3.26 12.65 33.36
CA ILE A 271 -4.21 11.53 33.34
C ILE A 271 -3.97 10.56 34.50
N THR A 272 -5.04 10.13 35.17
CA THR A 272 -4.95 9.14 36.25
C THR A 272 -4.83 7.73 35.68
N ARG A 273 -4.20 6.82 36.43
CA ARG A 273 -4.09 5.41 36.06
C ARG A 273 -5.46 4.74 35.83
N PHE A 274 -6.46 5.12 36.61
CA PHE A 274 -7.81 4.53 36.54
C PHE A 274 -8.66 5.11 35.39
N ASP A 275 -8.41 6.36 34.99
CA ASP A 275 -9.08 6.99 33.85
C ASP A 275 -8.45 6.61 32.50
N LEU A 276 -7.17 6.22 32.49
CA LEU A 276 -6.42 5.91 31.29
C LEU A 276 -7.09 4.89 30.35
N PRO A 277 -7.63 3.74 30.81
CA PRO A 277 -8.31 2.82 29.92
C PRO A 277 -9.49 3.47 29.19
N THR A 278 -10.31 4.25 29.90
CA THR A 278 -11.46 4.95 29.32
C THR A 278 -11.01 5.99 28.30
N ALA A 279 -9.98 6.76 28.61
CA ALA A 279 -9.48 7.79 27.70
C ALA A 279 -8.84 7.21 26.43
N LEU A 280 -8.11 6.08 26.53
CA LEU A 280 -7.58 5.33 25.38
C LEU A 280 -8.70 4.80 24.48
N SER A 281 -9.77 4.26 25.08
CA SER A 281 -10.94 3.80 24.32
C SER A 281 -11.60 4.95 23.57
N ASN A 282 -11.78 6.10 24.23
CA ASN A 282 -12.31 7.30 23.60
C ASN A 282 -11.41 7.83 22.47
N ALA A 283 -10.09 7.82 22.66
CA ALA A 283 -9.13 8.24 21.64
C ALA A 283 -9.21 7.36 20.39
N TYR A 284 -9.28 6.03 20.57
CA TYR A 284 -9.45 5.09 19.47
C TYR A 284 -10.78 5.30 18.73
N LEU A 285 -11.87 5.51 19.47
CA LEU A 285 -13.19 5.80 18.89
C LEU A 285 -13.20 7.09 18.08
N ALA A 286 -12.52 8.14 18.55
CA ALA A 286 -12.39 9.40 17.81
C ALA A 286 -11.69 9.19 16.47
N ARG A 287 -10.56 8.48 16.49
CA ARG A 287 -9.80 8.13 15.28
C ARG A 287 -10.64 7.29 14.32
N SER A 288 -11.31 6.26 14.82
CA SER A 288 -12.15 5.38 13.99
C SER A 288 -13.29 6.15 13.31
N LYS A 289 -13.98 7.02 14.06
CA LYS A 289 -15.05 7.87 13.51
C LYS A 289 -14.54 8.86 12.47
N TYR A 290 -13.37 9.47 12.69
CA TYR A 290 -12.78 10.35 11.69
C TYR A 290 -12.43 9.60 10.40
N VAL A 291 -11.80 8.42 10.48
CA VAL A 291 -11.39 7.63 9.31
C VAL A 291 -12.59 7.09 8.52
N HIS A 292 -13.65 6.61 9.19
CA HIS A 292 -14.78 5.94 8.52
C HIS A 292 -15.96 6.84 8.19
N THR A 293 -16.11 7.97 8.90
CA THR A 293 -17.29 8.85 8.76
C THR A 293 -16.93 10.34 8.65
N SER A 294 -15.63 10.69 8.62
CA SER A 294 -15.13 12.07 8.59
C SER A 294 -15.74 12.97 9.68
N GLN A 295 -16.04 12.38 10.83
CA GLN A 295 -16.67 13.09 11.94
C GLN A 295 -15.65 13.99 12.65
N LYS A 296 -16.04 15.24 12.92
CA LYS A 296 -15.23 16.21 13.67
C LYS A 296 -14.95 15.74 15.10
N LEU A 297 -13.84 16.21 15.66
CA LEU A 297 -13.54 15.99 17.07
C LEU A 297 -14.59 16.67 17.96
N PRO A 298 -14.88 16.12 19.14
CA PRO A 298 -15.64 16.84 20.16
C PRO A 298 -15.06 18.22 20.44
N LYS A 299 -15.91 19.26 20.49
CA LYS A 299 -15.51 20.67 20.66
C LYS A 299 -14.52 20.94 21.80
N PRO A 300 -14.59 20.26 22.97
CA PRO A 300 -13.61 20.47 24.04
C PRO A 300 -12.18 20.01 23.72
N LEU A 301 -11.99 19.17 22.70
CA LEU A 301 -10.68 18.72 22.21
C LEU A 301 -10.12 19.62 21.09
N ASP A 302 -10.98 20.44 20.48
CA ASP A 302 -10.69 21.36 19.39
C ASP A 302 -10.44 22.80 19.88
N ARG A 303 -10.26 22.98 21.20
CA ARG A 303 -10.04 24.30 21.83
C ARG A 303 -8.78 24.29 22.67
N ASP A 304 -8.25 25.49 22.89
CA ASP A 304 -7.17 25.72 23.85
C ASP A 304 -7.54 25.11 25.22
N SER A 305 -6.72 24.15 25.65
CA SER A 305 -6.90 23.41 26.89
C SER A 305 -5.90 23.84 27.96
N GLY A 306 -5.10 24.89 27.72
CA GLY A 306 -4.08 25.38 28.65
C GLY A 306 -3.02 24.31 28.96
N TYR A 307 -2.60 23.56 27.93
CA TYR A 307 -1.69 22.41 28.05
C TYR A 307 -2.18 21.31 29.01
N SER A 308 -3.49 21.21 29.24
CA SER A 308 -4.07 20.14 30.04
C SER A 308 -3.93 18.80 29.33
N ASP A 309 -3.50 17.76 30.03
CA ASP A 309 -3.43 16.38 29.49
C ASP A 309 -4.82 15.80 29.22
N THR A 310 -5.82 16.21 30.01
CA THR A 310 -7.16 15.63 29.99
C THR A 310 -8.26 16.69 29.90
N CYS A 311 -9.42 16.27 29.40
CA CYS A 311 -10.66 17.03 29.48
C CYS A 311 -11.85 16.09 29.78
N ARG A 312 -12.99 16.66 30.16
CA ARG A 312 -14.21 15.90 30.47
C ARG A 312 -15.28 16.20 29.43
N ILE A 313 -15.79 15.15 28.79
CA ILE A 313 -16.89 15.21 27.82
C ILE A 313 -17.89 14.12 28.21
N ASP A 314 -19.15 14.50 28.41
CA ASP A 314 -20.24 13.60 28.81
C ASP A 314 -19.88 12.70 30.01
N ASN A 315 -19.27 13.30 31.05
CA ASN A 315 -18.76 12.61 32.26
C ASN A 315 -17.72 11.50 32.00
N LYS A 316 -17.10 11.48 30.82
CA LYS A 316 -15.96 10.61 30.51
C LYS A 316 -14.68 11.43 30.39
N THR A 317 -13.57 10.81 30.76
CA THR A 317 -12.24 11.40 30.63
C THR A 317 -11.74 11.18 29.20
N TRP A 318 -11.21 12.23 28.58
CA TRP A 318 -10.63 12.22 27.25
C TRP A 318 -9.21 12.77 27.31
N LEU A 319 -8.33 12.24 26.47
CA LEU A 319 -6.99 12.81 26.24
C LEU A 319 -7.12 14.00 25.28
N THR A 320 -6.53 15.13 25.63
CA THR A 320 -6.31 16.26 24.71
C THR A 320 -5.18 15.93 23.73
N ILE A 321 -4.91 16.81 22.77
CA ILE A 321 -3.75 16.66 21.88
C ILE A 321 -2.44 16.67 22.67
N GLN A 322 -2.29 17.55 23.66
CA GLN A 322 -1.13 17.58 24.57
C GLN A 322 -0.95 16.24 25.30
N GLY A 323 -2.02 15.75 25.94
CA GLY A 323 -1.94 14.51 26.71
C GLY A 323 -1.69 13.30 25.83
N LEU A 324 -2.30 13.25 24.64
CA LEU A 324 -2.07 12.18 23.68
C LEU A 324 -0.65 12.22 23.09
N ALA A 325 -0.12 13.41 22.80
CA ALA A 325 1.26 13.56 22.33
C ALA A 325 2.27 13.08 23.39
N ARG A 326 2.11 13.53 24.64
CA ARG A 326 2.94 13.09 25.78
C ARG A 326 2.88 11.56 25.94
N LEU A 327 1.67 11.00 25.93
CA LEU A 327 1.43 9.56 26.07
C LEU A 327 2.05 8.74 24.93
N ALA A 328 1.83 9.15 23.67
CA ALA A 328 2.36 8.47 22.50
C ALA A 328 3.88 8.47 22.50
N ARG A 329 4.49 9.63 22.80
CA ARG A 329 5.96 9.74 22.92
C ARG A 329 6.51 8.83 24.00
N HIS A 330 5.86 8.76 25.17
CA HIS A 330 6.26 7.86 26.26
C HIS A 330 6.19 6.39 25.83
N ILE A 331 5.07 5.96 25.26
CA ILE A 331 4.85 4.57 24.82
C ILE A 331 5.87 4.15 23.75
N ILE A 332 6.07 4.96 22.72
CA ILE A 332 7.01 4.66 21.63
C ILE A 332 8.45 4.62 22.18
N THR A 333 8.83 5.58 23.03
CA THR A 333 10.16 5.59 23.68
C THR A 333 10.35 4.34 24.52
N GLU A 334 9.37 3.97 25.34
CA GLU A 334 9.47 2.80 26.18
C GLU A 334 9.52 1.49 25.38
N PHE A 335 8.74 1.41 24.30
CA PHE A 335 8.78 0.29 23.38
C PHE A 335 10.19 0.09 22.82
N ILE A 336 10.83 1.16 22.33
CA ILE A 336 12.20 1.12 21.78
C ILE A 336 13.21 0.67 22.85
N MET A 337 13.12 1.25 24.04
CA MET A 337 14.06 1.00 25.14
C MET A 337 13.96 -0.42 25.72
N ARG A 338 12.85 -1.14 25.52
CA ARG A 338 12.67 -2.54 25.93
C ARG A 338 13.19 -3.57 24.93
N GLN A 339 13.41 -3.17 23.68
CA GLN A 339 13.80 -4.13 22.64
C GLN A 339 15.24 -4.60 22.80
N GLN A 340 15.51 -5.81 22.31
CA GLN A 340 16.88 -6.31 22.18
C GLN A 340 17.56 -5.66 20.97
N THR A 341 18.84 -5.33 21.14
CA THR A 341 19.67 -4.77 20.07
C THR A 341 20.55 -5.83 19.43
N ILE A 342 20.69 -5.76 18.12
CA ILE A 342 21.54 -6.61 17.29
C ILE A 342 22.57 -5.72 16.58
N THR A 343 23.82 -6.15 16.56
CA THR A 343 24.94 -5.42 15.93
C THR A 343 25.00 -5.60 14.42
N SER A 344 24.76 -6.81 13.92
CA SER A 344 24.75 -7.16 12.49
C SER A 344 23.59 -8.09 12.15
N GLU A 345 22.91 -7.79 11.05
CA GLU A 345 21.75 -8.54 10.55
C GLU A 345 21.80 -8.59 9.02
N PRO A 346 22.53 -9.55 8.43
CA PRO A 346 22.61 -9.68 6.97
C PRO A 346 21.21 -9.84 6.37
N TYR A 347 20.81 -8.90 5.51
CA TYR A 347 19.45 -8.79 5.00
C TYR A 347 19.44 -8.28 3.55
N ASN A 348 18.57 -8.81 2.69
CA ASN A 348 18.45 -8.32 1.31
C ASN A 348 17.59 -7.05 1.26
N TYR A 349 18.24 -5.89 1.31
CA TYR A 349 17.60 -4.58 1.28
C TYR A 349 17.49 -3.98 -0.14
N ASN A 350 17.71 -4.77 -1.21
CA ASN A 350 17.78 -4.23 -2.57
C ASN A 350 16.53 -3.44 -2.97
N LEU A 351 15.33 -3.90 -2.60
CA LEU A 351 14.07 -3.20 -2.92
C LEU A 351 13.77 -2.03 -1.96
N GLU A 352 14.54 -1.88 -0.88
CA GLU A 352 14.34 -0.83 0.13
C GLU A 352 15.26 0.39 -0.07
N ARG A 353 16.16 0.33 -1.06
CA ARG A 353 17.03 1.48 -1.39
C ARG A 353 16.17 2.62 -1.93
N SER A 354 16.53 3.84 -1.57
CA SER A 354 15.86 5.03 -2.10
C SER A 354 15.98 5.08 -3.63
N ASN A 355 14.90 5.50 -4.31
CA ASN A 355 14.81 5.69 -5.76
C ASN A 355 14.75 4.42 -6.62
N ILE A 356 14.45 3.25 -6.05
CA ILE A 356 14.15 2.05 -6.85
C ILE A 356 12.66 1.98 -7.12
N MET A 357 12.30 1.87 -8.39
CA MET A 357 10.93 1.63 -8.85
C MET A 357 10.86 0.25 -9.49
N THR A 358 9.91 -0.58 -9.04
CA THR A 358 9.59 -1.83 -9.73
C THR A 358 8.64 -1.52 -10.87
N VAL A 359 9.07 -1.81 -12.09
CA VAL A 359 8.23 -1.74 -13.29
C VAL A 359 8.03 -3.14 -13.83
N SER A 360 6.79 -3.46 -14.22
CA SER A 360 6.50 -4.71 -14.92
C SER A 360 6.97 -4.59 -16.37
N LEU A 361 7.81 -5.53 -16.81
CA LEU A 361 8.20 -5.61 -18.22
C LEU A 361 6.99 -5.93 -19.09
N ALA A 362 6.95 -5.36 -20.30
CA ALA A 362 5.92 -5.67 -21.29
C ALA A 362 5.88 -7.19 -21.57
N PRO A 363 4.70 -7.79 -21.80
CA PRO A 363 4.54 -9.24 -21.97
C PRO A 363 5.51 -9.89 -22.96
N GLN A 364 5.80 -9.20 -24.06
CA GLN A 364 6.72 -9.66 -25.11
C GLN A 364 8.12 -10.10 -24.62
N TYR A 365 8.58 -9.56 -23.48
CA TYR A 365 9.91 -9.87 -22.94
C TYR A 365 9.96 -11.13 -22.07
N TRP A 366 8.82 -11.65 -21.60
CA TRP A 366 8.82 -12.74 -20.62
C TRP A 366 7.82 -13.86 -20.90
N ILE A 367 6.82 -13.64 -21.77
CA ILE A 367 5.75 -14.61 -22.01
C ILE A 367 6.25 -15.96 -22.55
N HIS A 368 7.35 -15.94 -23.31
CA HIS A 368 7.97 -17.12 -23.93
C HIS A 368 8.80 -17.97 -22.94
N ILE A 369 9.11 -17.46 -21.75
CA ILE A 369 9.91 -18.18 -20.75
C ILE A 369 9.10 -19.37 -20.25
N ILE A 370 9.70 -20.57 -20.22
CA ILE A 370 9.03 -21.78 -19.70
C ILE A 370 8.91 -21.70 -18.19
N ASP A 371 7.68 -21.67 -17.70
CA ASP A 371 7.40 -21.90 -16.29
C ASP A 371 5.95 -22.38 -16.10
N PHE A 372 5.81 -23.53 -15.44
CA PHE A 372 4.55 -24.21 -15.16
C PHE A 372 4.22 -24.23 -13.66
N SER A 373 4.73 -23.25 -12.91
CA SER A 373 4.36 -23.05 -11.50
C SER A 373 2.89 -22.66 -11.37
N ARG A 374 2.34 -22.78 -10.16
CA ARG A 374 0.93 -22.46 -9.91
C ARG A 374 0.65 -20.97 -10.15
N GLY A 375 -0.34 -20.66 -10.98
CA GLY A 375 -0.73 -19.31 -11.41
C GLY A 375 -0.01 -18.82 -12.66
N SER A 376 0.95 -19.60 -13.18
CA SER A 376 1.77 -19.19 -14.31
C SER A 376 1.01 -19.18 -15.64
N GLY A 377 -0.03 -20.02 -15.77
CA GLY A 377 -0.85 -20.11 -16.98
C GLY A 377 -1.79 -18.93 -17.13
N VAL A 378 -2.43 -18.55 -16.04
CA VAL A 378 -3.29 -17.36 -15.96
C VAL A 378 -2.49 -16.09 -16.28
N LYS A 379 -1.29 -15.96 -15.70
CA LYS A 379 -0.39 -14.83 -15.97
C LYS A 379 0.02 -14.75 -17.44
N ARG A 380 0.37 -15.88 -18.07
CA ARG A 380 0.75 -15.92 -19.49
C ARG A 380 -0.44 -15.66 -20.42
N PHE A 381 -1.60 -16.20 -20.10
CA PHE A 381 -2.83 -15.91 -20.82
C PHE A 381 -3.13 -14.42 -20.79
N GLU A 382 -3.13 -13.78 -19.62
CA GLU A 382 -3.28 -12.32 -19.49
C GLU A 382 -2.21 -11.54 -20.29
N GLY A 383 -0.94 -11.93 -20.18
CA GLY A 383 0.14 -11.30 -20.93
C GLY A 383 -0.07 -11.38 -22.45
N PHE A 384 -0.56 -12.51 -22.94
CA PHE A 384 -0.85 -12.73 -24.34
C PHE A 384 -2.02 -11.86 -24.83
N LEU A 385 -3.11 -11.82 -24.05
CA LEU A 385 -4.27 -11.00 -24.37
C LEU A 385 -3.90 -9.52 -24.45
N ASN A 386 -3.06 -9.04 -23.53
CA ASN A 386 -2.51 -7.68 -23.57
C ASN A 386 -1.70 -7.42 -24.84
N GLN A 387 -0.85 -8.37 -25.26
CA GLN A 387 -0.12 -8.26 -26.52
C GLN A 387 -1.07 -8.18 -27.72
N LEU A 388 -2.12 -9.02 -27.76
CA LEU A 388 -3.11 -9.01 -28.83
C LEU A 388 -3.87 -7.69 -28.93
N ALA A 389 -4.35 -7.15 -27.80
CA ALA A 389 -5.05 -5.88 -27.81
C ALA A 389 -4.16 -4.73 -28.33
N ILE A 390 -2.89 -4.68 -27.90
CA ILE A 390 -1.93 -3.68 -28.39
C ILE A 390 -1.72 -3.79 -29.91
N LEU A 391 -1.60 -5.03 -30.43
CA LEU A 391 -1.43 -5.28 -31.87
C LEU A 391 -2.65 -4.80 -32.66
N TRP A 392 -3.86 -5.10 -32.16
CA TRP A 392 -5.11 -4.72 -32.80
C TRP A 392 -5.40 -3.21 -32.76
N GLU A 393 -4.95 -2.50 -31.72
CA GLU A 393 -5.18 -1.06 -31.58
C GLU A 393 -4.14 -0.19 -32.30
N ASN A 394 -2.87 -0.59 -32.31
CA ASN A 394 -1.77 0.32 -32.67
C ASN A 394 -1.10 0.04 -34.03
N ASP A 395 -0.91 -1.23 -34.42
CA ASP A 395 -0.33 -1.61 -35.71
C ASP A 395 -0.38 -3.14 -35.93
N SER A 396 -1.19 -3.59 -36.88
CA SER A 396 -1.32 -5.02 -37.25
C SER A 396 -0.04 -5.64 -37.80
N ASN A 397 0.99 -4.83 -38.13
CA ASN A 397 2.25 -5.30 -38.72
C ASN A 397 3.33 -5.67 -37.70
N LYS A 398 3.11 -5.47 -36.39
CA LYS A 398 4.09 -5.89 -35.37
C LYS A 398 4.04 -7.42 -35.18
N PRO A 399 5.20 -8.11 -35.11
CA PRO A 399 5.21 -9.56 -34.95
C PRO A 399 4.72 -9.97 -33.57
N LEU A 400 3.87 -11.00 -33.54
CA LEU A 400 3.49 -11.70 -32.31
C LEU A 400 4.71 -12.39 -31.71
N SER A 401 4.80 -12.45 -30.37
CA SER A 401 5.88 -13.18 -29.71
C SER A 401 5.83 -14.66 -30.07
N ASP A 402 6.98 -15.23 -30.42
CA ASP A 402 7.10 -16.66 -30.67
C ASP A 402 6.95 -17.43 -29.35
N LEU A 403 5.89 -18.24 -29.27
CA LEU A 403 5.59 -19.11 -28.13
C LEU A 403 5.85 -20.57 -28.46
N SER A 404 6.41 -20.90 -29.62
CA SER A 404 6.50 -22.28 -30.13
C SER A 404 7.17 -23.21 -29.15
N HIS A 405 8.31 -22.81 -28.59
CA HIS A 405 9.04 -23.59 -27.60
C HIS A 405 8.24 -23.83 -26.31
N LEU A 406 7.57 -22.79 -25.79
CA LEU A 406 6.71 -22.89 -24.61
C LEU A 406 5.53 -23.85 -24.86
N LEU A 407 4.86 -23.72 -26.00
CA LEU A 407 3.65 -24.49 -26.31
C LEU A 407 3.95 -25.95 -26.64
N THR A 408 5.11 -26.25 -27.23
CA THR A 408 5.59 -27.64 -27.42
C THR A 408 5.89 -28.31 -26.07
N GLU A 409 6.55 -27.59 -25.15
CA GLU A 409 6.78 -28.09 -23.79
C GLU A 409 5.47 -28.25 -22.99
N LEU A 410 4.52 -27.33 -23.20
CA LEU A 410 3.18 -27.39 -22.64
C LEU A 410 2.47 -28.67 -23.09
N GLN A 411 2.47 -28.97 -24.39
CA GLN A 411 1.84 -30.17 -24.96
C GLN A 411 2.39 -31.46 -24.34
N THR A 412 3.70 -31.52 -24.11
CA THR A 412 4.38 -32.67 -23.51
C THR A 412 4.06 -32.83 -22.02
N ASN A 413 3.90 -31.72 -21.28
CA ASN A 413 3.75 -31.72 -19.83
C ASN A 413 2.34 -31.43 -19.33
N PHE A 414 1.35 -31.27 -20.22
CA PHE A 414 0.01 -30.76 -19.89
C PHE A 414 -0.70 -31.52 -18.76
N ASP A 415 -0.55 -32.85 -18.73
CA ASP A 415 -1.14 -33.70 -17.70
C ASP A 415 -0.67 -33.35 -16.28
N ARG A 416 0.58 -32.88 -16.15
CA ARG A 416 1.25 -32.54 -14.88
C ARG A 416 0.99 -31.10 -14.41
N ILE A 417 0.38 -30.27 -15.26
CA ILE A 417 0.08 -28.87 -14.93
C ILE A 417 -1.00 -28.79 -13.87
N ASN A 418 -0.94 -27.74 -13.04
CA ASN A 418 -1.96 -27.49 -12.05
C ASN A 418 -3.34 -27.29 -12.71
N ILE A 419 -4.38 -27.93 -12.17
CA ILE A 419 -5.77 -27.83 -12.67
C ILE A 419 -6.21 -26.36 -12.82
N ALA A 420 -5.79 -25.48 -11.91
CA ALA A 420 -6.10 -24.06 -11.95
C ALA A 420 -5.57 -23.34 -13.20
N ASP A 421 -4.46 -23.81 -13.78
CA ASP A 421 -3.79 -23.18 -14.92
C ASP A 421 -4.09 -23.88 -16.25
N LYS A 422 -4.53 -25.15 -16.21
CA LYS A 422 -4.75 -25.97 -17.42
C LYS A 422 -5.64 -25.29 -18.44
N LEU A 423 -6.76 -24.71 -17.99
CA LEU A 423 -7.73 -24.09 -18.89
C LEU A 423 -7.17 -22.82 -19.55
N ALA A 424 -6.47 -21.97 -18.79
CA ALA A 424 -5.85 -20.75 -19.31
C ALA A 424 -4.76 -21.08 -20.34
N PHE A 425 -3.93 -22.09 -20.07
CA PHE A 425 -2.92 -22.58 -21.02
C PHE A 425 -3.53 -23.20 -22.28
N LEU A 426 -4.63 -23.96 -22.14
CA LEU A 426 -5.33 -24.52 -23.30
C LEU A 426 -5.92 -23.40 -24.18
N CYS A 427 -6.54 -22.39 -23.57
CA CYS A 427 -7.06 -21.22 -24.28
C CYS A 427 -5.94 -20.45 -25.00
N LEU A 428 -4.81 -20.19 -24.31
CA LEU A 428 -3.61 -19.61 -24.92
C LEU A 428 -3.15 -20.40 -26.15
N PHE A 429 -3.04 -21.73 -26.02
CA PHE A 429 -2.62 -22.63 -27.08
C PHE A 429 -3.54 -22.54 -28.30
N ILE A 430 -4.86 -22.52 -28.09
CA ILE A 430 -5.85 -22.45 -29.17
C ILE A 430 -5.76 -21.11 -29.90
N ILE A 431 -5.75 -19.99 -29.17
CA ILE A 431 -5.70 -18.66 -29.79
C ILE A 431 -4.41 -18.51 -30.59
N TYR A 432 -3.25 -18.89 -30.01
CA TYR A 432 -1.97 -18.78 -30.69
C TYR A 432 -1.95 -19.54 -32.02
N ASN A 433 -2.33 -20.83 -32.02
CA ASN A 433 -2.32 -21.67 -33.22
C ASN A 433 -3.32 -21.21 -34.30
N ARG A 434 -4.36 -20.47 -33.92
CA ARG A 434 -5.31 -19.88 -34.88
C ARG A 434 -4.77 -18.61 -35.53
N LEU A 435 -4.01 -17.80 -34.78
CA LEU A 435 -3.49 -16.52 -35.24
C LEU A 435 -2.18 -16.63 -36.05
N VAL A 436 -1.36 -17.65 -35.79
CA VAL A 436 -0.12 -17.87 -36.57
C VAL A 436 -0.40 -18.55 -37.92
N GLY A 437 0.49 -18.34 -38.90
CA GLY A 437 0.43 -18.98 -40.20
C GLY A 437 0.57 -20.49 -40.12
N GLU A 438 0.09 -21.24 -41.13
CA GLU A 438 0.07 -22.72 -41.08
C GLU A 438 1.44 -23.36 -40.87
N ARG A 439 2.52 -22.69 -41.29
CA ARG A 439 3.91 -23.17 -41.13
C ARG A 439 4.43 -23.05 -39.70
N ASP A 440 3.88 -22.14 -38.91
CA ASP A 440 4.32 -21.81 -37.55
C ASP A 440 3.38 -22.41 -36.48
N ARG A 441 2.40 -23.22 -36.91
CA ARG A 441 1.52 -23.96 -35.99
C ARG A 441 2.31 -25.07 -35.30
N ILE A 442 1.95 -25.35 -34.05
CA ILE A 442 2.51 -26.46 -33.29
C ILE A 442 2.06 -27.78 -33.92
N GLU A 443 3.01 -28.72 -34.01
CA GLU A 443 2.74 -30.07 -34.52
C GLU A 443 1.66 -30.79 -33.68
N ASN A 444 0.78 -31.54 -34.35
CA ASN A 444 -0.32 -32.28 -33.73
C ASN A 444 -1.29 -31.40 -32.90
N CYS A 445 -1.39 -30.10 -33.21
CA CYS A 445 -2.26 -29.17 -32.48
C CYS A 445 -3.73 -29.62 -32.43
N LEU A 446 -4.29 -30.14 -33.53
CA LEU A 446 -5.69 -30.59 -33.59
C LEU A 446 -5.93 -31.83 -32.70
N GLU A 447 -4.99 -32.78 -32.69
CA GLU A 447 -5.08 -33.97 -31.84
C GLU A 447 -5.00 -33.60 -30.35
N PHE A 448 -4.12 -32.66 -30.01
CA PHE A 448 -4.00 -32.15 -28.65
C PHE A 448 -5.27 -31.44 -28.19
N ILE A 449 -5.83 -30.55 -29.01
CA ILE A 449 -7.08 -29.84 -28.69
C ILE A 449 -8.23 -30.85 -28.52
N GLY A 450 -8.36 -31.82 -29.43
CA GLY A 450 -9.39 -32.86 -29.37
C GLY A 450 -9.32 -33.70 -28.08
N ARG A 451 -8.11 -33.97 -27.56
CA ARG A 451 -7.94 -34.71 -26.29
C ARG A 451 -8.53 -33.99 -25.07
N TYR A 452 -8.59 -32.66 -25.09
CA TYR A 452 -9.03 -31.84 -23.95
C TYR A 452 -10.29 -31.01 -24.24
N GLU A 453 -11.02 -31.32 -25.32
CA GLU A 453 -12.23 -30.61 -25.76
C GLU A 453 -13.29 -30.49 -24.65
N ASN A 454 -13.43 -31.52 -23.83
CA ASN A 454 -14.36 -31.53 -22.69
C ASN A 454 -14.16 -30.37 -21.70
N LEU A 455 -12.93 -29.84 -21.58
CA LEU A 455 -12.64 -28.68 -20.73
C LEU A 455 -13.19 -27.37 -21.30
N LEU A 456 -13.46 -27.31 -22.61
CA LEU A 456 -13.95 -26.13 -23.32
C LEU A 456 -15.48 -26.05 -23.40
N ILE A 457 -16.17 -27.12 -23.03
CA ILE A 457 -17.64 -27.19 -23.08
C ILE A 457 -18.26 -26.36 -21.94
N GLN A 458 -17.64 -26.34 -20.76
CA GLN A 458 -18.22 -25.68 -19.59
C GLN A 458 -18.08 -24.14 -19.66
N PRO A 459 -19.12 -23.38 -19.26
CA PRO A 459 -19.04 -21.93 -19.13
C PRO A 459 -17.90 -21.50 -18.21
N SER A 460 -16.94 -20.79 -18.78
CA SER A 460 -15.77 -20.27 -18.06
C SER A 460 -15.24 -19.02 -18.73
N SER A 461 -14.62 -18.14 -17.94
CA SER A 461 -14.14 -16.84 -18.42
C SER A 461 -13.07 -16.99 -19.50
N ALA A 462 -12.13 -17.93 -19.36
CA ALA A 462 -11.07 -18.13 -20.35
C ALA A 462 -11.64 -18.62 -21.71
N VAL A 463 -12.64 -19.51 -21.67
CA VAL A 463 -13.32 -20.00 -22.88
C VAL A 463 -14.15 -18.90 -23.51
N LEU A 464 -14.83 -18.07 -22.70
CA LEU A 464 -15.62 -16.94 -23.18
C LEU A 464 -14.75 -15.97 -23.99
N VAL A 465 -13.60 -15.57 -23.44
CA VAL A 465 -12.62 -14.70 -24.12
C VAL A 465 -12.10 -15.36 -25.39
N THR A 466 -11.79 -16.66 -25.33
CA THR A 466 -11.30 -17.41 -26.49
C THR A 466 -12.34 -17.44 -27.61
N ARG A 467 -13.61 -17.73 -27.30
CA ARG A 467 -14.69 -17.75 -28.29
C ARG A 467 -14.97 -16.35 -28.85
N ASN A 468 -14.85 -15.30 -28.02
CA ASN A 468 -14.92 -13.92 -28.47
C ASN A 468 -13.82 -13.62 -29.50
N ILE A 469 -12.57 -13.92 -29.16
CA ILE A 469 -11.38 -13.68 -30.00
C ILE A 469 -11.44 -14.37 -31.36
N LEU A 470 -11.97 -15.59 -31.39
CA LEU A 470 -12.00 -16.44 -32.58
C LEU A 470 -13.31 -16.33 -33.37
N GLU A 471 -14.20 -15.39 -32.99
CA GLU A 471 -15.54 -15.22 -33.58
C GLU A 471 -16.34 -16.54 -33.64
N MET A 472 -16.21 -17.38 -32.60
CA MET A 472 -16.92 -18.64 -32.51
C MET A 472 -18.29 -18.46 -31.87
N GLU A 473 -19.28 -19.21 -32.35
CA GLU A 473 -20.60 -19.25 -31.73
C GLU A 473 -20.52 -19.78 -30.29
N ILE A 474 -21.32 -19.19 -29.40
CA ILE A 474 -21.44 -19.63 -28.00
C ILE A 474 -22.64 -20.56 -27.90
N GLU A 475 -22.35 -21.84 -27.68
CA GLU A 475 -23.35 -22.92 -27.58
C GLU A 475 -24.14 -22.91 -26.26
N TRP A 476 -23.69 -22.13 -25.26
CA TRP A 476 -24.37 -21.99 -23.98
C TRP A 476 -25.69 -21.22 -24.10
N SER A 477 -26.60 -21.40 -23.15
CA SER A 477 -27.78 -20.54 -23.03
C SER A 477 -27.37 -19.06 -22.86
N ILE A 478 -28.27 -18.14 -23.16
CA ILE A 478 -27.99 -16.70 -23.01
C ILE A 478 -27.82 -16.37 -21.52
N GLU A 479 -28.56 -17.04 -20.65
CA GLU A 479 -28.49 -16.93 -19.18
C GLU A 479 -27.13 -17.40 -18.65
N ASP A 480 -26.62 -18.54 -19.13
CA ASP A 480 -25.30 -19.06 -18.74
C ASP A 480 -24.18 -18.14 -19.23
N HIS A 481 -24.30 -17.62 -20.46
CA HIS A 481 -23.36 -16.64 -20.99
C HIS A 481 -23.36 -15.36 -20.14
N HIS A 482 -24.52 -14.80 -19.83
CA HIS A 482 -24.65 -13.62 -18.98
C HIS A 482 -24.06 -13.87 -17.58
N THR A 483 -24.41 -14.98 -16.95
CA THR A 483 -23.89 -15.36 -15.63
C THR A 483 -22.37 -15.53 -15.65
N CYS A 484 -21.82 -16.15 -16.68
CA CYS A 484 -20.38 -16.33 -16.86
C CYS A 484 -19.66 -14.98 -17.01
N LEU A 485 -20.20 -14.05 -17.80
CA LEU A 485 -19.62 -12.73 -18.01
C LEU A 485 -19.69 -11.87 -16.74
N MET A 486 -20.82 -11.87 -16.02
CA MET A 486 -20.94 -11.13 -14.77
C MET A 486 -20.04 -11.71 -13.67
N LYS A 487 -19.90 -13.05 -13.63
CA LYS A 487 -18.94 -13.71 -12.74
C LYS A 487 -17.51 -13.30 -13.05
N TYR A 488 -17.13 -13.21 -14.33
CA TYR A 488 -15.82 -12.71 -14.74
C TYR A 488 -15.54 -11.31 -14.17
N PHE A 489 -16.43 -10.34 -14.36
CA PHE A 489 -16.23 -8.97 -13.86
C PHE A 489 -16.11 -8.90 -12.33
N LYS A 490 -16.79 -9.80 -11.61
CA LYS A 490 -16.72 -9.89 -10.14
C LYS A 490 -15.41 -10.52 -9.65
N GLU A 491 -14.85 -11.47 -10.39
CA GLU A 491 -13.74 -12.32 -9.94
C GLU A 491 -12.40 -12.00 -10.62
N ARG A 492 -12.35 -11.13 -11.64
CA ARG A 492 -11.14 -10.83 -12.44
C ARG A 492 -9.94 -10.33 -11.64
N ASP A 493 -10.17 -9.69 -10.50
CA ASP A 493 -9.10 -9.16 -9.62
C ASP A 493 -8.72 -10.14 -8.49
N HIS A 494 -9.32 -11.34 -8.45
CA HIS A 494 -8.96 -12.37 -7.46
C HIS A 494 -7.61 -13.03 -7.78
N LYS A 495 -7.01 -13.65 -6.75
CA LYS A 495 -5.78 -14.42 -6.90
C LYS A 495 -6.01 -15.61 -7.84
N PHE A 496 -5.14 -15.74 -8.85
CA PHE A 496 -5.24 -16.75 -9.92
C PHE A 496 -6.41 -16.54 -10.90
N SER A 497 -7.00 -15.36 -10.93
CA SER A 497 -7.81 -14.88 -12.05
C SER A 497 -6.95 -14.07 -13.02
N PHE A 498 -7.46 -13.84 -14.23
CA PHE A 498 -6.84 -12.97 -15.22
C PHE A 498 -7.73 -11.77 -15.50
N ARG A 499 -7.12 -10.69 -15.94
CA ARG A 499 -7.80 -9.50 -16.43
C ARG A 499 -7.56 -9.30 -17.92
N CYS A 500 -8.64 -9.30 -18.70
CA CYS A 500 -8.59 -8.94 -20.11
C CYS A 500 -8.32 -7.43 -20.29
N PRO A 501 -7.66 -7.05 -21.40
CA PRO A 501 -7.67 -5.69 -21.91
C PRO A 501 -9.09 -5.16 -22.12
N GLN A 502 -9.29 -3.86 -21.93
CA GLN A 502 -10.59 -3.19 -22.06
C GLN A 502 -11.25 -3.43 -23.43
N LEU A 503 -10.44 -3.51 -24.49
CA LEU A 503 -10.86 -3.89 -25.84
C LEU A 503 -11.63 -5.22 -25.83
N LEU A 504 -11.05 -6.26 -25.23
CA LEU A 504 -11.64 -7.61 -25.17
C LEU A 504 -12.80 -7.69 -24.18
N GLU A 505 -12.72 -6.97 -23.06
CA GLU A 505 -13.85 -6.89 -22.11
C GLU A 505 -15.09 -6.28 -22.75
N SER A 506 -14.91 -5.21 -23.52
CA SER A 506 -15.98 -4.58 -24.30
C SER A 506 -16.47 -5.49 -25.42
N GLY A 507 -15.57 -6.23 -26.07
CA GLY A 507 -15.92 -7.23 -27.08
C GLY A 507 -16.82 -8.34 -26.54
N MET A 508 -16.55 -8.85 -25.34
CA MET A 508 -17.42 -9.84 -24.69
C MET A 508 -18.81 -9.28 -24.36
N LEU A 509 -18.89 -8.03 -23.90
CA LEU A 509 -20.15 -7.34 -23.63
C LEU A 509 -20.98 -7.16 -24.91
N LEU A 510 -20.36 -6.70 -26.00
CA LEU A 510 -21.00 -6.55 -27.30
C LEU A 510 -21.46 -7.89 -27.89
N GLN A 511 -20.68 -8.96 -27.71
CA GLN A 511 -21.07 -10.31 -28.15
C GLN A 511 -22.32 -10.80 -27.40
N LEU A 512 -22.43 -10.53 -26.10
CA LEU A 512 -23.64 -10.86 -25.34
C LEU A 512 -24.82 -9.96 -25.76
N ALA A 513 -24.58 -8.67 -26.00
CA ALA A 513 -25.59 -7.73 -26.47
C ALA A 513 -26.20 -8.18 -27.81
N GLU A 514 -25.38 -8.67 -28.75
CA GLU A 514 -25.85 -9.18 -30.03
C GLU A 514 -26.77 -10.40 -29.86
N ARG A 515 -26.46 -11.30 -28.92
CA ARG A 515 -27.31 -12.46 -28.64
C ARG A 515 -28.67 -12.04 -28.08
N TYR A 516 -28.73 -11.05 -27.19
CA TYR A 516 -30.00 -10.51 -26.70
C TYR A 516 -30.78 -9.79 -27.81
N ARG A 517 -30.10 -9.00 -28.65
CA ARG A 517 -30.71 -8.34 -29.82
C ARG A 517 -31.31 -9.36 -30.78
N ALA A 518 -30.57 -10.43 -31.10
CA ALA A 518 -31.04 -11.52 -31.98
C ALA A 518 -32.25 -12.27 -31.40
N ASN A 519 -32.37 -12.33 -30.07
CA ASN A 519 -33.54 -12.89 -29.36
C ASN A 519 -34.66 -11.86 -29.12
N ASN A 520 -34.60 -10.66 -29.71
CA ASN A 520 -35.56 -9.55 -29.55
C ASN A 520 -35.65 -8.93 -28.14
N ASP A 521 -34.67 -9.15 -27.26
CA ASP A 521 -34.56 -8.46 -25.96
C ASP A 521 -33.69 -7.21 -26.10
N LEU A 522 -34.29 -6.16 -26.68
CA LEU A 522 -33.59 -4.93 -27.05
C LEU A 522 -33.19 -4.08 -25.85
N ASP A 523 -33.92 -4.16 -24.73
CA ASP A 523 -33.62 -3.38 -23.54
C ASP A 523 -32.32 -3.87 -22.90
N LYS A 524 -32.15 -5.20 -22.76
CA LYS A 524 -30.87 -5.76 -22.30
C LYS A 524 -29.74 -5.55 -23.28
N ALA A 525 -30.01 -5.59 -24.59
CA ALA A 525 -28.98 -5.28 -25.58
C ALA A 525 -28.46 -3.84 -25.41
N LYS A 526 -29.34 -2.87 -25.19
CA LYS A 526 -28.95 -1.47 -24.92
C LYS A 526 -28.17 -1.32 -23.62
N GLU A 527 -28.62 -1.98 -22.54
CA GLU A 527 -27.92 -1.98 -21.24
C GLU A 527 -26.47 -2.49 -21.41
N LEU A 528 -26.28 -3.59 -22.12
CA LEU A 528 -24.96 -4.19 -22.35
C LEU A 528 -24.06 -3.35 -23.27
N VAL A 529 -24.63 -2.67 -24.28
CA VAL A 529 -23.88 -1.71 -25.10
C VAL A 529 -23.41 -0.52 -24.25
N SER A 530 -24.26 -0.02 -23.36
CA SER A 530 -23.87 1.04 -22.42
C SER A 530 -22.77 0.58 -21.47
N LEU A 531 -22.91 -0.64 -20.91
CA LEU A 531 -21.88 -1.23 -20.06
C LEU A 531 -20.55 -1.44 -20.82
N ALA A 532 -20.59 -1.73 -22.12
CA ALA A 532 -19.39 -1.82 -22.95
C ALA A 532 -18.68 -0.45 -23.06
N VAL A 533 -19.44 0.64 -23.26
CA VAL A 533 -18.91 2.01 -23.23
C VAL A 533 -18.30 2.34 -21.87
N GLU A 534 -18.97 2.00 -20.78
CA GLU A 534 -18.46 2.21 -19.41
C GLU A 534 -17.21 1.37 -19.12
N SER A 535 -17.05 0.21 -19.79
CA SER A 535 -15.88 -0.66 -19.67
C SER A 535 -14.67 -0.15 -20.46
N TYR A 536 -14.88 0.62 -21.55
CA TYR A 536 -13.82 1.23 -22.34
C TYR A 536 -14.16 2.70 -22.72
N PRO A 537 -14.17 3.61 -21.72
CA PRO A 537 -14.72 4.95 -21.88
C PRO A 537 -13.91 5.84 -22.82
N GLU A 538 -12.64 5.51 -23.09
CA GLU A 538 -11.77 6.28 -23.99
C GLU A 538 -12.04 5.98 -25.47
N HIS A 539 -12.63 4.82 -25.80
CA HIS A 539 -12.84 4.37 -27.17
C HIS A 539 -13.93 5.15 -27.92
N GLN A 540 -13.52 6.07 -28.81
CA GLN A 540 -14.44 7.02 -29.47
C GLN A 540 -15.48 6.34 -30.37
N ALA A 541 -15.10 5.31 -31.12
CA ALA A 541 -16.02 4.62 -32.04
C ALA A 541 -17.11 3.86 -31.28
N LEU A 542 -16.81 3.36 -30.08
CA LEU A 542 -17.77 2.65 -29.24
C LEU A 542 -18.85 3.61 -28.69
N ARG A 543 -18.45 4.82 -28.29
CA ARG A 543 -19.39 5.89 -27.87
C ARG A 543 -20.29 6.36 -29.01
N LYS A 544 -19.73 6.48 -30.23
CA LYS A 544 -20.54 6.79 -31.42
C LYS A 544 -21.54 5.69 -31.70
N PHE A 545 -21.09 4.43 -31.66
CA PHE A 545 -21.96 3.27 -31.87
C PHE A 545 -23.13 3.22 -30.88
N GLU A 546 -22.91 3.46 -29.58
CA GLU A 546 -23.98 3.51 -28.58
C GLU A 546 -25.07 4.51 -28.97
N SER A 547 -24.68 5.73 -29.37
CA SER A 547 -25.64 6.79 -29.75
C SER A 547 -26.47 6.41 -30.99
N GLU A 548 -25.87 5.73 -31.95
CA GLU A 548 -26.52 5.26 -33.18
C GLU A 548 -27.41 4.03 -32.92
N PHE A 549 -26.95 3.11 -32.08
CA PHE A 549 -27.65 1.87 -31.75
C PHE A 549 -28.98 2.13 -31.04
N ILE A 550 -29.06 3.15 -30.19
CA ILE A 550 -30.31 3.59 -29.55
C ILE A 550 -31.40 3.90 -30.60
N SER A 551 -31.00 4.40 -31.77
CA SER A 551 -31.91 4.87 -32.82
C SER A 551 -32.22 3.80 -33.88
N ILE A 552 -31.21 3.04 -34.32
CA ILE A 552 -31.30 2.20 -35.54
C ILE A 552 -31.33 0.69 -35.22
N GLN A 553 -30.91 0.27 -34.02
CA GLN A 553 -30.94 -1.13 -33.55
C GLN A 553 -30.32 -2.14 -34.54
N GLN A 554 -29.25 -1.71 -35.22
CA GLN A 554 -28.51 -2.50 -36.19
C GLN A 554 -27.80 -3.72 -35.57
N PRO A 555 -27.46 -4.75 -36.35
CA PRO A 555 -26.61 -5.85 -35.87
C PRO A 555 -25.29 -5.34 -35.26
N ILE A 556 -24.88 -5.94 -34.14
CA ILE A 556 -23.68 -5.56 -33.39
C ILE A 556 -22.53 -6.47 -33.84
N ASN A 557 -21.55 -5.91 -34.54
CA ASN A 557 -20.29 -6.60 -34.83
C ASN A 557 -19.17 -6.00 -33.98
N CYS A 558 -18.65 -6.79 -33.04
CA CYS A 558 -17.64 -6.35 -32.06
C CYS A 558 -16.40 -5.76 -32.74
N TYR A 559 -15.85 -6.44 -33.74
CA TYR A 559 -14.60 -6.07 -34.38
C TYR A 559 -14.73 -4.85 -35.28
N SER A 560 -15.84 -4.69 -35.99
CA SER A 560 -16.06 -3.49 -36.80
C SER A 560 -16.21 -2.23 -35.95
N ILE A 561 -16.65 -2.37 -34.69
CA ILE A 561 -16.83 -1.25 -33.76
C ILE A 561 -15.53 -0.93 -33.02
N LEU A 562 -14.79 -1.96 -32.61
CA LEU A 562 -13.64 -1.86 -31.72
C LEU A 562 -12.29 -1.76 -32.43
N LEU A 563 -12.19 -2.22 -33.68
CA LEU A 563 -10.94 -2.15 -34.44
C LEU A 563 -10.97 -0.99 -35.45
N PRO A 564 -9.81 -0.40 -35.76
CA PRO A 564 -9.74 0.56 -36.86
C PRO A 564 -10.16 -0.11 -38.18
N PRO A 565 -10.82 0.63 -39.10
CA PRO A 565 -11.13 0.10 -40.42
C PRO A 565 -9.82 -0.31 -41.11
N LEU A 566 -9.79 -1.51 -41.69
CA LEU A 566 -8.68 -1.97 -42.52
C LEU A 566 -8.47 -0.92 -43.62
N ASN A 567 -7.36 -0.17 -43.57
CA ASN A 567 -7.03 0.81 -44.59
C ASN A 567 -7.06 0.11 -45.96
N GLU A 568 -7.91 0.61 -46.86
CA GLU A 568 -7.80 0.33 -48.29
C GLU A 568 -6.36 0.63 -48.73
N THR A 569 -5.79 -0.32 -49.47
CA THR A 569 -4.52 -0.31 -50.22
C THR A 569 -3.64 0.95 -50.16
N PRO A 570 -2.32 0.83 -49.92
CA PRO A 570 -1.42 1.96 -50.03
C PRO A 570 -1.50 2.51 -51.46
N THR A 571 -1.97 3.75 -51.58
CA THR A 571 -1.84 4.56 -52.79
C THR A 571 -0.38 4.51 -53.25
N GLU A 572 -0.18 4.10 -54.50
CA GLU A 572 1.11 4.14 -55.17
C GLU A 572 1.78 5.49 -54.94
N PRO A 573 3.11 5.53 -54.73
CA PRO A 573 3.82 6.79 -54.60
C PRO A 573 3.73 7.53 -55.94
N THR A 574 3.00 8.65 -55.95
CA THR A 574 3.12 9.63 -57.01
C THR A 574 4.56 10.14 -57.03
N SER A 575 5.27 9.77 -58.08
CA SER A 575 6.54 10.35 -58.48
C SER A 575 6.33 11.81 -58.88
N GLU A 576 6.87 12.75 -58.09
CA GLU A 576 7.36 14.06 -58.52
C GLU A 576 8.51 14.52 -57.62
#